data_AF-A0A0R2NF67-F1
#
_entry.id   AF-A0A0R2NF67-F1
#
_cell.length_a   1.000
_cell.length_b   1.000
_cell.length_c   1.000
_cell.angle_alpha   90.00
_cell.angle_beta   90.00
_cell.angle_gamma   90.00
#
_symmetry.space_group_name_H-M   'P 1'
#
loop_
_entity.id
_entity.type
_entity.pdbx_description
1 polymer ?
#
loop_
_entity_poly.entity_id
_entity_poly.type
_entity_poly.pdbx_seq_one_letter_code
_entity_poly.pdbx_strand_id
1 'polypeptide(L)'
;MNKIENGTRKVSSDELAKFADIFDVTTDYLLGKNNTPEWANKQDTIDIEKFLNDNEGSMTYGGEDLTEEEKQQVRVAMATIFWKRHKHD
;
A
#
# COMPACT_ATOMS: atom_id res chain seq x y z
N MET A 1 -19.86 -4.77 15.41
CA MET A 1 -18.98 -3.70 14.91
C MET A 1 -18.91 -2.56 15.91
N ASN A 2 -17.71 -2.02 16.10
CA ASN A 2 -17.46 -0.84 16.94
C ASN A 2 -18.06 0.42 16.29
N LYS A 3 -18.25 1.50 17.06
CA LYS A 3 -18.76 2.81 16.59
C LYS A 3 -17.93 3.40 15.44
N ILE A 4 -16.63 3.12 15.42
CA ILE A 4 -15.70 3.52 14.35
C ILE A 4 -16.01 2.72 13.06
N GLU A 5 -16.10 1.40 13.16
CA GLU A 5 -16.41 0.52 12.02
C GLU A 5 -17.81 0.80 11.45
N ASN A 6 -18.75 1.18 12.31
CA ASN A 6 -20.10 1.60 11.91
C ASN A 6 -20.17 3.04 11.37
N GLY A 7 -19.06 3.79 11.34
CA GLY A 7 -19.00 5.17 10.84
C GLY A 7 -19.70 6.22 11.73
N THR A 8 -20.20 5.84 12.89
CA THR A 8 -20.92 6.72 13.83
C THR A 8 -20.01 7.62 14.67
N ARG A 9 -18.70 7.37 14.66
CA ARG A 9 -17.68 8.15 15.36
C ARG A 9 -16.47 8.35 14.45
N LYS A 10 -15.91 9.57 14.44
CA LYS A 10 -14.64 9.87 13.76
C LYS A 10 -13.45 9.30 14.54
N VAL A 11 -12.45 8.84 13.80
CA VAL A 11 -11.14 8.42 14.34
C VAL A 11 -10.29 9.66 14.62
N SER A 12 -9.67 9.72 15.80
CA SER A 12 -8.66 10.74 16.13
C SER A 12 -7.30 10.40 15.52
N SER A 13 -6.42 11.39 15.39
CA SER A 13 -5.04 11.20 14.93
C SER A 13 -4.29 10.14 15.74
N ASP A 14 -4.48 10.14 17.05
CA ASP A 14 -3.77 9.24 17.96
C ASP A 14 -4.28 7.80 17.85
N GLU A 15 -5.59 7.63 17.65
CA GLU A 15 -6.18 6.31 17.35
C GLU A 15 -5.69 5.80 15.98
N LEU A 16 -5.63 6.68 14.97
CA LEU A 16 -5.13 6.33 13.64
C LEU A 16 -3.67 5.87 13.67
N ALA A 17 -2.80 6.58 14.40
CA ALA A 17 -1.41 6.19 14.59
C ALA A 17 -1.29 4.82 15.27
N LYS A 18 -2.07 4.59 16.34
CA LYS A 18 -2.08 3.28 17.03
C LYS A 18 -2.55 2.14 16.13
N PHE A 19 -3.54 2.38 15.28
CA PHE A 19 -3.96 1.37 14.30
C PHE A 19 -2.86 1.08 13.30
N ALA A 20 -2.17 2.11 12.83
CA ALA A 20 -1.04 1.96 11.91
C ALA A 20 0.07 1.09 12.54
N ASP A 21 0.42 1.36 13.80
CA ASP A 21 1.40 0.56 14.55
C ASP A 21 0.94 -0.90 14.77
N ILE A 22 -0.34 -1.13 15.06
CA ILE A 22 -0.89 -2.49 15.27
C ILE A 22 -0.83 -3.33 14.00
N PHE A 23 -1.08 -2.71 12.85
CA PHE A 23 -1.08 -3.40 11.55
C PHE A 23 0.27 -3.35 10.84
N ASP A 24 1.29 -2.72 11.44
CA ASP A 24 2.61 -2.50 10.84
C ASP A 24 2.53 -1.81 9.46
N VAL A 25 1.68 -0.78 9.37
CA VAL A 25 1.46 0.02 8.15
C VAL A 25 1.59 1.51 8.44
N THR A 26 1.59 2.34 7.39
CA THR A 26 1.57 3.81 7.56
C THR A 26 0.15 4.34 7.78
N THR A 27 0.02 5.49 8.43
CA THR A 27 -1.28 6.18 8.55
C THR A 27 -1.84 6.58 7.18
N ASP A 28 -0.97 6.92 6.23
CA ASP A 28 -1.35 7.20 4.84
C ASP A 28 -1.95 5.97 4.14
N TYR A 29 -1.46 4.76 4.43
CA TYR A 29 -2.06 3.52 3.95
C TYR A 29 -3.51 3.37 4.46
N LEU A 30 -3.73 3.57 5.77
CA LEU A 30 -5.07 3.50 6.37
C LEU A 30 -6.04 4.57 5.81
N LEU A 31 -5.51 5.72 5.41
CA LEU A 31 -6.28 6.81 4.80
C LEU A 31 -6.47 6.65 3.29
N GLY A 32 -5.93 5.59 2.68
CA GLY A 32 -6.02 5.36 1.23
C GLY A 32 -5.14 6.31 0.40
N LYS A 33 -4.16 6.98 1.02
CA LYS A 33 -3.18 7.84 0.35
C LYS A 33 -1.97 7.04 -0.15
N ASN A 34 -2.21 5.88 -0.75
CA ASN A 34 -1.20 4.91 -1.13
C ASN A 34 -1.03 4.77 -2.66
N ASN A 35 -1.31 5.85 -3.42
CA ASN A 35 -1.30 5.86 -4.89
C ASN A 35 -2.25 4.84 -5.54
N THR A 36 -3.20 4.29 -4.79
CA THR A 36 -4.26 3.43 -5.31
C THR A 36 -5.30 4.29 -6.03
N PRO A 37 -5.59 4.02 -7.31
CA PRO A 37 -6.64 4.73 -8.03
C PRO A 37 -8.03 4.48 -7.46
N GLU A 38 -8.94 5.46 -7.55
CA GLU A 38 -10.33 5.31 -7.06
C GLU A 38 -11.13 4.21 -7.76
N TRP A 39 -10.75 3.84 -8.99
CA TRP A 39 -11.41 2.77 -9.75
C TRP A 39 -10.96 1.36 -9.31
N ALA A 40 -9.86 1.26 -8.56
CA ALA A 40 -9.33 -0.02 -8.12
C ALA A 40 -10.30 -0.70 -7.14
N ASN A 41 -10.61 -1.96 -7.42
CA ASN A 41 -11.41 -2.78 -6.52
C ASN A 41 -10.51 -3.50 -5.50
N LYS A 42 -11.13 -4.17 -4.52
CA LYS A 42 -10.39 -4.91 -3.46
C LYS A 42 -9.49 -6.02 -4.02
N GLN A 43 -9.91 -6.68 -5.10
CA GLN A 43 -9.11 -7.72 -5.75
C GLN A 43 -7.85 -7.11 -6.37
N ASP A 44 -7.98 -5.97 -7.06
CA ASP A 44 -6.83 -5.28 -7.66
C ASP A 44 -5.80 -4.88 -6.58
N THR A 45 -6.26 -4.48 -5.39
CA THR A 45 -5.38 -4.16 -4.25
C THR A 45 -4.69 -5.39 -3.63
N ILE A 46 -5.29 -6.57 -3.72
CA ILE A 46 -4.67 -7.82 -3.28
C ILE A 46 -3.64 -8.29 -4.33
N ASP A 47 -3.98 -8.15 -5.60
CA ASP A 47 -3.14 -8.59 -6.71
C ASP A 47 -1.86 -7.75 -6.81
N ILE A 48 -1.96 -6.44 -6.61
CA ILE A 48 -0.78 -5.56 -6.54
C ILE A 48 0.09 -5.86 -5.30
N GLU A 49 -0.50 -6.11 -4.14
CA GLU A 49 0.25 -6.46 -2.92
C GLU A 49 1.05 -7.74 -3.13
N LYS A 50 0.39 -8.77 -3.66
CA LYS A 50 1.04 -10.02 -4.02
C LYS A 50 2.15 -9.80 -5.04
N PHE A 51 1.89 -9.02 -6.08
CA PHE A 51 2.89 -8.68 -7.10
C PHE A 51 4.11 -7.97 -6.49
N LEU A 52 3.92 -7.04 -5.57
CA LEU A 52 5.03 -6.33 -4.92
C LEU A 52 5.85 -7.28 -4.02
N ASN A 53 5.18 -8.10 -3.20
CA ASN A 53 5.84 -9.02 -2.27
C ASN A 53 6.58 -10.15 -3.00
N ASP A 54 6.00 -10.71 -4.06
CA ASP A 54 6.63 -11.77 -4.87
C ASP A 54 7.92 -11.27 -5.56
N ASN A 55 8.01 -9.96 -5.83
CA ASN A 55 9.16 -9.35 -6.50
C ASN A 55 10.14 -8.67 -5.53
N GLU A 56 9.80 -8.49 -4.26
CA GLU A 56 10.64 -7.81 -3.27
C GLU A 56 12.02 -8.47 -3.10
N GLY A 57 12.05 -9.80 -3.02
CA GLY A 57 13.30 -10.57 -2.85
C GLY A 57 14.21 -10.60 -4.08
N SER A 58 13.77 -10.09 -5.25
CA SER A 58 14.56 -10.05 -6.49
C SER A 58 15.05 -8.65 -6.85
N MET A 59 14.74 -7.64 -6.02
CA MET A 59 15.11 -6.24 -6.27
C MET A 59 16.57 -5.97 -5.90
N THR A 60 17.50 -6.34 -6.78
CA THR A 60 18.93 -5.96 -6.70
C THR A 60 19.30 -5.04 -7.86
N TYR A 61 20.19 -4.06 -7.63
CA TYR A 61 20.75 -3.22 -8.68
C TYR A 61 22.25 -3.49 -8.80
N GLY A 62 22.70 -3.93 -9.98
CA GLY A 62 24.12 -4.27 -10.19
C GLY A 62 24.63 -5.45 -9.35
N GLY A 63 23.75 -6.26 -8.75
CA GLY A 63 24.10 -7.35 -7.84
C GLY A 63 24.22 -6.91 -6.37
N GLU A 64 23.97 -5.64 -6.06
CA GLU A 64 23.89 -5.12 -4.69
C GLU A 64 22.42 -5.01 -4.24
N ASP A 65 22.21 -5.19 -2.93
CA ASP A 65 20.92 -4.97 -2.30
C ASP A 65 20.56 -3.48 -2.35
N LEU A 66 19.31 -3.19 -2.69
CA LEU A 66 18.80 -1.82 -2.67
C LEU A 66 18.70 -1.28 -1.24
N THR A 67 18.96 0.02 -1.09
CA THR A 67 18.62 0.75 0.13
C THR A 67 17.10 0.76 0.36
N GLU A 68 16.66 1.00 1.58
CA GLU A 68 15.22 1.06 1.90
C GLU A 68 14.50 2.17 1.09
N GLU A 69 15.17 3.31 0.88
CA GLU A 69 14.67 4.38 0.03
C GLU A 69 14.52 3.93 -1.43
N GLU A 70 15.50 3.24 -2.00
CA GLU A 70 15.43 2.73 -3.38
C GLU A 70 14.37 1.64 -3.53
N LYS A 71 14.27 0.71 -2.57
CA LYS A 71 13.18 -0.29 -2.54
C LYS A 71 11.83 0.39 -2.56
N GLN A 72 11.64 1.45 -1.78
CA GLN A 72 10.39 2.20 -1.77
C GLN A 72 10.11 2.86 -3.13
N GLN A 73 11.12 3.47 -3.77
CA GLN A 73 10.96 4.04 -5.11
C GLN A 73 10.59 2.99 -6.16
N VAL A 74 11.24 1.82 -6.12
CA VAL A 74 10.93 0.69 -7.00
C VAL A 74 9.50 0.20 -6.77
N ARG A 75 9.07 0.02 -5.52
CA ARG A 75 7.67 -0.34 -5.20
C ARG A 75 6.67 0.66 -5.77
N VAL A 76 6.93 1.97 -5.62
CA VAL A 76 6.04 3.01 -6.16
C VAL A 76 5.99 2.97 -7.69
N ALA A 77 7.13 2.77 -8.36
CA ALA A 77 7.19 2.64 -9.82
C ALA A 77 6.42 1.40 -10.31
N MET A 78 6.63 0.25 -9.65
CA MET A 78 5.94 -1.01 -9.94
C MET A 78 4.43 -0.88 -9.76
N ALA A 79 4.00 -0.27 -8.65
CA ALA A 79 2.59 0.00 -8.37
C ALA A 79 1.97 0.89 -9.46
N THR A 80 2.67 1.94 -9.85
CA THR A 80 2.22 2.86 -10.92
C THR A 80 2.03 2.12 -12.25
N ILE A 81 2.97 1.23 -12.61
CA ILE A 81 2.88 0.43 -13.84
C ILE A 81 1.71 -0.56 -13.77
N PHE A 82 1.53 -1.22 -12.62
CA PHE A 82 0.44 -2.16 -12.38
C PHE A 82 -0.92 -1.48 -12.62
N TRP A 83 -1.15 -0.34 -11.96
CA TRP A 83 -2.39 0.43 -12.11
C TRP A 83 -2.63 0.91 -13.53
N LYS A 84 -1.59 1.37 -14.23
CA LYS A 84 -1.73 1.77 -15.64
C LYS A 84 -2.13 0.62 -16.56
N ARG A 85 -1.70 -0.62 -16.25
CA ARG A 85 -2.06 -1.81 -17.03
C ARG A 85 -3.48 -2.28 -16.71
N HIS A 86 -3.85 -2.33 -15.43
CA HIS A 86 -5.17 -2.79 -14.97
C HIS A 86 -6.32 -1.83 -15.29
N LYS A 87 -6.03 -0.54 -15.53
CA LYS A 87 -7.06 0.44 -15.93
C LYS A 87 -7.78 0.09 -17.25
N HIS A 88 -7.23 -0.84 -18.04
CA HIS A 88 -7.70 -1.18 -19.37
C HIS A 88 -8.53 -2.46 -19.48
N ASP A 89 -8.84 -3.13 -18.36
CA ASP A 89 -9.83 -4.22 -18.28
C ASP A 89 -11.13 -3.71 -17.61
#